data_AF-A0A2H5A4F7-F1
#
_entry.id   AF-A0A2H5A4F7-F1
#
_cell.length_a   1.000
_cell.length_b   1.000
_cell.length_c   1.000
_cell.angle_alpha   90.00
_cell.angle_beta   90.00
_cell.angle_gamma   90.00
#
_symmetry.space_group_name_H-M   'P 1'
#
loop_
_entity.id
_entity.type
_entity.pdbx_description
1 polymer ?
#
loop_
_entity_poly.entity_id
_entity_poly.type
_entity_poly.pdbx_seq_one_letter_code
_entity_poly.pdbx_strand_id
1 'polypeptide(L)'
;MRPVFGLTESDRSILQLLADSGIAVKPGTIRYNLRVRYDTEIAKSTIHRRLPNLIHAGLVELEDKKSSRYAITALGERLLAENLSDDEVMQVSQRVQEGPPDDS
;
A
#
# COMPACT_ATOMS: atom_id res chain seq x y z
N MET A 1 -8.96 -13.13 8.25
CA MET A 1 -8.45 -12.57 6.98
C MET A 1 -9.11 -13.20 5.76
N ARG A 2 -10.02 -12.49 5.09
CA ARG A 2 -10.39 -12.83 3.70
C ARG A 2 -9.18 -12.49 2.81
N PRO A 3 -8.62 -13.44 2.05
CA PRO A 3 -7.37 -13.19 1.34
C PRO A 3 -7.63 -12.36 0.08
N VAL A 4 -7.18 -11.10 0.08
CA VAL A 4 -6.92 -10.39 -1.17
C VAL A 4 -5.69 -11.04 -1.81
N PHE A 5 -5.87 -11.59 -3.01
CA PHE A 5 -4.83 -12.33 -3.72
C PHE A 5 -3.80 -11.36 -4.31
N GLY A 6 -2.53 -11.76 -4.34
CA GLY A 6 -1.43 -10.97 -4.91
C GLY A 6 -0.80 -9.93 -3.97
N LEU A 7 -1.40 -9.66 -2.79
CA LEU A 7 -0.74 -8.85 -1.75
C LEU A 7 0.41 -9.62 -1.10
N THR A 8 1.55 -8.95 -1.03
CA THR A 8 2.77 -9.43 -0.37
C THR A 8 2.83 -8.94 1.08
N GLU A 9 3.70 -9.55 1.89
CA GLU A 9 3.98 -9.07 3.25
C GLU A 9 4.51 -7.63 3.26
N SER A 10 5.26 -7.24 2.21
CA SER A 10 5.71 -5.86 2.05
C SER A 10 4.55 -4.88 1.88
N ASP A 11 3.51 -5.27 1.15
CA ASP A 11 2.32 -4.42 0.97
C ASP A 11 1.57 -4.23 2.28
N ARG A 12 1.33 -5.33 3.00
CA ARG A 12 0.66 -5.31 4.30
C ARG A 12 1.41 -4.41 5.28
N SER A 13 2.73 -4.52 5.31
CA SER A 13 3.59 -3.68 6.16
C SER A 13 3.50 -2.20 5.79
N ILE A 14 3.52 -1.87 4.49
CA ILE A 14 3.34 -0.48 4.01
C ILE A 14 1.98 0.07 4.42
N LEU A 15 0.90 -0.69 4.17
CA LEU A 15 -0.47 -0.27 4.51
C LEU A 15 -0.62 -0.07 6.02
N GLN A 16 -0.13 -1.00 6.84
CA GLN A 16 -0.20 -0.89 8.29
C GLN A 16 0.51 0.37 8.79
N LEU A 17 1.72 0.65 8.30
CA LEU A 17 2.45 1.87 8.67
C LEU A 17 1.65 3.13 8.31
N LEU A 18 1.10 3.18 7.09
CA LEU A 18 0.35 4.36 6.63
C LEU A 18 -0.91 4.58 7.49
N ALA A 19 -1.64 3.50 7.80
CA ALA A 19 -2.79 3.52 8.69
C ALA A 19 -2.42 4.02 10.10
N ASP A 20 -1.39 3.43 10.71
CA ASP A 20 -0.95 3.78 12.06
C ASP A 20 -0.46 5.24 12.14
N SER A 21 0.12 5.76 11.06
CA SER A 21 0.64 7.13 11.03
C SER A 21 -0.44 8.20 10.91
N GLY A 22 -1.56 7.89 10.25
CA GLY A 22 -2.64 8.84 9.96
C GLY A 22 -2.22 10.06 9.12
N ILE A 23 -1.06 10.02 8.45
CA ILE A 23 -0.52 11.14 7.67
C ILE A 23 0.14 10.67 6.36
N ALA A 24 0.24 11.58 5.40
CA ALA A 24 0.95 11.32 4.16
C ALA A 24 2.48 11.40 4.30
N VAL A 25 3.19 10.37 3.84
CA VAL A 25 4.64 10.23 4.05
C VAL A 25 5.39 9.91 2.75
N LYS A 26 6.68 10.23 2.74
CA LYS A 26 7.57 9.93 1.59
C LYS A 26 8.01 8.47 1.60
N PRO A 27 8.39 7.87 0.45
CA PRO A 27 8.91 6.50 0.37
C PRO A 27 10.09 6.22 1.30
N GLY A 28 10.99 7.20 1.45
CA GLY A 28 12.12 7.11 2.37
C GLY A 28 11.68 7.05 3.84
N THR A 29 10.65 7.82 4.21
CA THR A 29 10.05 7.81 5.55
C THR A 29 9.36 6.48 5.82
N ILE A 30 8.68 5.91 4.82
CA ILE A 30 8.07 4.57 4.91
C ILE A 30 9.14 3.54 5.24
N ARG A 31 10.18 3.44 4.40
CA ARG A 31 11.28 2.48 4.59
C ARG A 31 11.97 2.65 5.94
N TYR A 32 12.24 3.89 6.35
CA TYR A 32 12.91 4.16 7.62
C TYR A 32 12.07 3.63 8.79
N ASN A 33 10.77 3.97 8.84
CA ASN A 33 9.91 3.56 9.94
C ASN A 33 9.63 2.06 9.96
N LEU A 34 9.45 1.41 8.81
CA LEU A 34 9.33 -0.05 8.77
C LEU A 34 10.53 -0.74 9.43
N ARG A 35 11.75 -0.27 9.14
CA ARG A 35 12.97 -0.81 9.76
C ARG A 35 13.05 -0.52 11.26
N VAL A 36 12.80 0.73 11.69
CA VAL A 36 13.11 1.14 13.08
C VAL A 36 11.96 1.02 14.06
N ARG A 37 10.70 0.90 13.58
CA ARG A 37 9.50 0.81 14.42
C ARG A 37 8.78 -0.53 14.30
N TYR A 38 8.90 -1.23 13.17
CA TYR A 38 8.17 -2.48 12.87
C TYR A 38 9.12 -3.68 12.68
N ASP A 39 10.42 -3.51 12.92
CA ASP A 39 11.46 -4.54 12.71
C ASP A 39 11.35 -5.24 11.33
N THR A 40 10.89 -4.49 10.32
CA THR A 40 10.63 -5.00 8.98
C THR A 40 11.59 -4.35 7.99
N GLU A 41 12.55 -5.12 7.49
CA GLU A 41 13.49 -4.64 6.50
C GLU A 41 12.97 -4.82 5.07
N ILE A 42 12.74 -3.70 4.37
CA ILE A 42 12.32 -3.68 2.97
C ILE A 42 13.34 -2.91 2.13
N ALA A 43 13.76 -3.52 1.02
CA ALA A 43 14.64 -2.87 0.05
C ALA A 43 13.97 -1.62 -0.55
N LYS A 44 14.76 -0.57 -0.80
CA LYS A 44 14.27 0.67 -1.42
C LYS A 44 13.57 0.39 -2.76
N SER A 45 14.15 -0.46 -3.61
CA SER A 45 13.55 -0.87 -4.90
C SER A 45 12.19 -1.51 -4.72
N THR A 46 12.00 -2.34 -3.68
CA THR A 46 10.70 -2.94 -3.36
C THR A 46 9.68 -1.87 -2.99
N ILE A 47 10.01 -0.92 -2.12
CA ILE A 47 9.09 0.19 -1.77
C ILE A 47 8.64 0.94 -3.03
N HIS A 48 9.59 1.34 -3.88
CA HIS A 48 9.30 2.07 -5.11
C HIS A 48 8.50 1.26 -6.13
N ARG A 49 8.65 -0.07 -6.16
CA ARG A 49 7.85 -0.96 -7.02
C ARG A 49 6.44 -1.18 -6.45
N ARG A 50 6.30 -1.30 -5.14
CA ARG A 50 5.00 -1.63 -4.52
C ARG A 50 4.07 -0.43 -4.42
N LEU A 51 4.58 0.78 -4.17
CA LEU A 51 3.73 1.98 -4.04
C LEU A 51 2.85 2.25 -5.29
N PRO A 52 3.36 2.20 -6.54
CA PRO A 52 2.52 2.29 -7.74
C PRO A 52 1.47 1.19 -7.82
N ASN A 53 1.81 -0.05 -7.47
CA ASN A 53 0.84 -1.16 -7.46
C ASN A 53 -0.29 -0.91 -6.44
N LEU A 54 0.05 -0.40 -5.26
CA LEU A 54 -0.93 -0.06 -4.23
C LEU A 54 -1.81 1.13 -4.61
N ILE A 55 -1.27 2.09 -5.35
CA ILE A 55 -2.06 3.17 -5.96
C ILE A 55 -3.02 2.61 -6.99
N HIS A 56 -2.53 1.77 -7.90
CA HIS A 56 -3.36 1.15 -8.93
C HIS A 56 -4.48 0.30 -8.32
N ALA A 57 -4.20 -0.42 -7.23
CA ALA A 57 -5.20 -1.16 -6.47
C ALA A 57 -6.20 -0.26 -5.71
N GLY A 58 -5.92 1.03 -5.57
CA GLY A 58 -6.75 2.00 -4.83
C GLY A 58 -6.59 1.93 -3.32
N LEU A 59 -5.54 1.27 -2.81
CA LEU A 59 -5.28 1.10 -1.38
C LEU A 59 -4.45 2.24 -0.78
N VAL A 60 -3.70 2.92 -1.64
CA VAL A 60 -2.85 4.08 -1.31
C VAL A 60 -3.13 5.17 -2.32
N GLU A 61 -2.98 6.43 -1.94
CA GLU A 61 -3.04 7.56 -2.86
C GLU A 61 -1.81 8.45 -2.77
N LEU A 62 -1.55 9.19 -3.84
CA LEU A 62 -0.47 10.18 -3.95
C LEU A 62 -1.06 11.57 -3.71
N GLU A 63 -1.12 12.00 -2.44
CA GLU A 63 -1.73 13.29 -2.06
C GLU A 63 -1.00 14.50 -2.66
N ASP A 64 0.33 14.42 -2.76
CA ASP A 64 1.14 15.48 -3.36
C ASP A 64 2.16 14.88 -4.34
N LYS A 65 1.90 15.08 -5.62
CA LYS A 65 2.76 14.64 -6.73
C LYS A 65 4.15 15.30 -6.69
N LYS A 66 4.27 16.55 -6.26
CA LYS A 66 5.56 17.28 -6.27
C LYS A 66 6.50 16.76 -5.20
N SER A 67 5.96 16.35 -4.05
CA SER A 67 6.76 15.87 -2.92
C SER A 67 6.74 14.35 -2.74
N SER A 68 5.96 13.65 -3.57
CA SER A 68 5.75 12.21 -3.53
C SER A 68 5.31 11.72 -2.15
N ARG A 69 4.21 12.28 -1.64
CA ARG A 69 3.62 11.88 -0.36
C ARG A 69 2.47 10.92 -0.57
N TYR A 70 2.54 9.79 0.14
CA TYR A 70 1.61 8.68 0.03
C TYR A 70 0.79 8.56 1.31
N ALA A 71 -0.52 8.42 1.18
CA ALA A 71 -1.45 8.19 2.28
C ALA A 71 -2.26 6.91 2.03
N ILE A 72 -2.76 6.30 3.10
CA ILE A 72 -3.70 5.19 2.97
C ILE A 72 -5.07 5.73 2.56
N THR A 73 -5.79 5.01 1.69
CA THR A 73 -7.18 5.37 1.35
C THR A 73 -8.16 4.74 2.33
N ALA A 74 -9.41 5.20 2.32
CA ALA A 74 -10.49 4.54 3.05
C ALA A 74 -10.68 3.05 2.64
N LEU A 75 -10.36 2.69 1.40
CA LEU A 75 -10.38 1.29 0.95
C LEU A 75 -9.24 0.49 1.59
N GLY A 76 -8.04 1.07 1.66
CA GLY A 76 -6.89 0.47 2.35
C GLY A 76 -7.15 0.23 3.84
N GLU A 77 -7.77 1.20 4.52
CA GLU A 77 -8.15 1.05 5.93
C GLU A 77 -9.18 -0.06 6.13
N ARG A 78 -10.23 -0.12 5.30
CA ARG A 78 -11.22 -1.21 5.36
C ARG A 78 -10.60 -2.57 5.07
N LEU A 79 -9.61 -2.64 4.18
CA LEU A 79 -8.86 -3.87 3.91
C LEU A 79 -8.14 -4.37 5.17
N LEU A 80 -7.45 -3.49 5.89
CA LEU A 80 -6.77 -3.84 7.15
C LEU A 80 -7.75 -4.23 8.25
N ALA A 81 -8.90 -3.59 8.30
CA ALA A 81 -9.97 -3.90 9.26
C ALA A 81 -10.79 -5.17 8.91
N GLU A 82 -10.43 -5.89 7.84
CA GLU A 82 -11.17 -7.03 7.30
C GLU A 82 -12.65 -6.73 6.96
N ASN A 83 -12.93 -5.48 6.60
CA ASN A 83 -14.28 -4.96 6.40
C ASN A 83 -14.58 -4.68 4.91
N LEU A 84 -14.10 -5.55 4.02
CA LEU A 84 -14.41 -5.50 2.58
C LEU A 84 -15.50 -6.50 2.22
N SER A 85 -16.37 -6.09 1.30
CA SER A 85 -17.32 -6.99 0.64
C SER A 85 -16.60 -7.98 -0.29
N ASP A 86 -17.30 -9.04 -0.72
CA ASP A 86 -16.73 -10.02 -1.65
C ASP A 86 -16.38 -9.38 -2.99
N ASP A 87 -17.23 -8.48 -3.49
CA ASP A 87 -17.00 -7.73 -4.72
C ASP A 87 -15.75 -6.84 -4.61
N GLU A 88 -15.56 -6.17 -3.46
CA GLU A 88 -14.37 -5.35 -3.21
C GLU A 88 -13.10 -6.21 -3.15
N VAL A 89 -13.14 -7.36 -2.48
CA VAL A 89 -12.00 -8.30 -2.43
C VAL A 89 -11.63 -8.76 -3.83
N MET A 90 -12.60 -9.11 -4.67
CA MET A 90 -12.36 -9.52 -6.06
C MET A 90 -11.72 -8.40 -6.88
N GLN A 91 -12.27 -7.19 -6.82
CA GLN A 91 -11.76 -6.04 -7.57
C GLN A 91 -10.35 -5.64 -7.15
N VAL A 92 -10.07 -5.60 -5.85
CA VAL A 92 -8.72 -5.29 -5.35
C VAL A 92 -7.75 -6.38 -5.77
N SER A 93 -8.12 -7.67 -5.63
CA SER A 93 -7.26 -8.79 -6.03
C SER A 93 -6.90 -8.73 -7.50
N GLN A 94 -7.87 -8.42 -8.36
CA GLN A 94 -7.66 -8.25 -9.79
C GLN A 94 -6.64 -7.13 -10.08
N ARG A 95 -6.85 -5.93 -9.55
CA ARG A 95 -5.93 -4.79 -9.78
C ARG A 95 -4.52 -5.05 -9.25
N VAL A 96 -4.39 -5.71 -8.10
CA VAL A 96 -3.08 -6.06 -7.53
C VAL A 96 -2.31 -7.02 -8.43
N GLN A 97 -3.01 -7.95 -9.10
CA GLN A 97 -2.42 -8.91 -10.02
C GLN A 97 -2.10 -8.29 -11.39
N GLU A 98 -2.96 -7.41 -11.90
CA GLU A 98 -2.73 -6.68 -13.15
C GLU A 98 -1.52 -5.75 -13.04
N GLY A 99 -1.38 -5.05 -11.90
CA GLY A 99 -0.36 -4.03 -11.72
C GLY A 99 -0.67 -2.75 -12.52
N PRO A 100 0.09 -1.66 -12.29
CA PRO A 100 -0.05 -0.44 -13.06
C PRO A 100 0.32 -0.70 -14.52
N PRO A 101 -0.32 -0.01 -15.49
CA PRO A 101 0.06 -0.10 -16.90
C PRO A 101 1.54 0.33 -17.08
N ASP A 102 2.23 -0.29 -18.05
CA ASP A 102 3.67 -0.09 -18.32
C ASP A 102 4.07 1.34 -18.75
N ASP A 103 3.11 2.24 -18.93
CA ASP A 103 3.35 3.66 -19.20
C ASP A 103 3.47 4.44 -17.88
N SER A 104 4.66 4.43 -17.26
CA SER A 104 5.04 5.31 -16.14
C SER A 104 6.52 5.71 -16.18
#